data_AF-A0A951BIQ6-F1
#
_entry.id   AF-A0A951BIQ6-F1
#
_cell.length_a   1.000
_cell.length_b   1.000
_cell.length_c   1.000
_cell.angle_alpha   90.00
_cell.angle_beta   90.00
_cell.angle_gamma   90.00
#
_symmetry.space_group_name_H-M   'P 1'
#
loop_
_entity.id
_entity.type
_entity.pdbx_description
1 polymer ?
#
loop_
_entity_poly.entity_id
_entity_poly.type
_entity_poly.pdbx_seq_one_letter_code
_entity_poly.pdbx_strand_id
1 'polypeptide(L)'
;LRRGGIPGAGLGPSRRLIGTAGASLVLLALTPTKWTHHFGAFASIGAALAALTALATSSTVLRSARNRWWFLSGLLVILAMSSTGPNAPWYVSQYGVPWFDKPPSVEGFQASTLLIVGAALAGLIAVVEGLRHEPGAPPPPPPARSSPDRRHGRRRALRIGSAPLAVFCGLLVLAEVGAMVKAMHKQRDGYSMAAANIAHITGHSCNLTDAVSVEPDRRAGALRPLRGTLLADIPLQRGFELNSFPFNQPPSADSDRANKQGVGGRGDRIPKPGSDGDNPVDAPPSGLGGAEIPLWSSFSLDGPGTGNVRTTWYALPAAARQGRAPVVISVAGKLSPTTPLVAEFAHRTERGFRVVDQIPIGGRATANAPGWRDYRLGLAGRPAAGADAVRLIAIDADVTDEGWLAFSAPRVPVLSSLTDLVSPTPPVFLDWPVGFVHPCVRPFAIRNGIAEVPQYRLLPNELLADYSKSWSSREAGGPIGWLQILATQQEVPTYLKENWDTDWGKLMVIQPRVPAAEAPTLKTGTVVRSGWWSPGPLRSGGQAAEISQLGR
;
A
#
# COMPACT_ATOMS: atom_id res chain seq x y z
N LEU A 1 -11.73 39.39 21.49
CA LEU A 1 -11.99 40.52 20.58
C LEU A 1 -13.39 41.10 20.81
N ARG A 2 -14.48 40.49 20.32
CA ARG A 2 -15.84 41.07 20.40
C ARG A 2 -16.41 41.34 21.81
N ARG A 3 -16.15 40.49 22.80
CA ARG A 3 -16.78 40.55 24.15
C ARG A 3 -15.80 40.78 25.30
N GLY A 4 -14.53 41.07 25.02
CA GLY A 4 -13.48 41.25 26.05
C GLY A 4 -13.02 39.95 26.74
N GLY A 5 -13.91 39.00 27.02
CA GLY A 5 -13.63 37.69 27.63
C GLY A 5 -14.76 36.66 27.47
N ILE A 6 -14.54 35.42 27.94
CA ILE A 6 -15.52 34.33 27.94
C ILE A 6 -15.96 34.08 29.39
N PRO A 7 -17.25 34.24 29.73
CA PRO A 7 -17.75 33.95 31.07
C PRO A 7 -17.44 32.49 31.48
N GLY A 8 -16.81 32.30 32.63
CA GLY A 8 -16.39 30.97 33.12
C GLY A 8 -14.99 30.53 32.70
N ALA A 9 -14.26 31.30 31.89
CA ALA A 9 -12.85 31.06 31.57
C ALA A 9 -11.95 32.21 32.04
N GLY A 10 -10.78 31.86 32.59
CA GLY A 10 -9.77 32.85 32.98
C GLY A 10 -9.22 33.57 31.75
N LEU A 11 -9.29 34.90 31.73
CA LEU A 11 -8.91 35.71 30.56
C LEU A 11 -7.42 35.57 30.20
N GLY A 12 -6.53 35.65 31.21
CA GLY A 12 -5.08 35.51 31.02
C GLY A 12 -4.68 34.15 30.42
N PRO A 13 -5.03 33.02 31.07
CA PRO A 13 -4.80 31.69 30.52
C PRO A 13 -5.39 31.48 29.12
N SER A 14 -6.63 31.96 28.88
CA SER A 14 -7.27 31.82 27.56
C SER A 14 -6.52 32.57 26.46
N ARG A 15 -6.07 33.81 26.73
CA ARG A 15 -5.26 34.59 25.79
C ARG A 15 -3.90 33.95 25.54
N ARG A 16 -3.24 33.43 26.59
CA ARG A 16 -1.98 32.69 26.45
C ARG A 16 -2.17 31.45 25.59
N LEU A 17 -3.22 30.65 25.80
CA LEU A 17 -3.51 29.47 25.00
C LEU A 17 -3.70 29.81 23.50
N ILE A 18 -4.52 30.83 23.20
CA ILE A 18 -4.74 31.28 21.81
C ILE A 18 -3.43 31.81 21.21
N GLY A 19 -2.67 32.60 21.98
CA GLY A 19 -1.36 33.12 21.56
C GLY A 19 -0.34 32.02 21.29
N THR A 20 -0.27 31.01 22.16
CA THR A 20 0.58 29.82 21.98
C THR A 20 0.18 29.07 20.72
N ALA A 21 -1.10 28.82 20.48
CA ALA A 21 -1.54 28.12 19.28
C ALA A 21 -1.17 28.88 17.99
N GLY A 22 -1.38 30.21 17.97
CA GLY A 22 -0.99 31.07 16.85
C GLY A 22 0.53 31.09 16.63
N ALA A 23 1.32 31.26 17.70
CA ALA A 23 2.77 31.24 17.65
C ALA A 23 3.32 29.89 17.17
N SER A 24 2.75 28.77 17.64
CA SER A 24 3.13 27.43 17.20
C SER A 24 2.91 27.22 15.70
N LEU A 25 1.84 27.76 15.11
CA LEU A 25 1.62 27.70 13.65
C LEU A 25 2.65 28.53 12.88
N VAL A 26 3.02 29.71 13.38
CA VAL A 26 4.07 30.56 12.79
C VAL A 26 5.43 29.86 12.86
N LEU A 27 5.77 29.28 14.01
CA LEU A 27 7.03 28.54 14.17
C LEU A 27 7.07 27.29 13.30
N LEU A 28 5.93 26.60 13.13
CA LEU A 28 5.85 25.46 12.23
C LEU A 28 6.14 25.88 10.77
N ALA A 29 5.74 27.09 10.36
CA ALA A 29 6.05 27.60 9.02
C ALA A 29 7.56 27.71 8.75
N LEU A 30 8.37 27.90 9.80
CA LEU A 30 9.83 28.00 9.72
C LEU A 30 10.54 26.65 9.68
N THR A 31 9.84 25.53 9.93
CA THR A 31 10.45 24.20 9.86
C THR A 31 10.85 23.84 8.43
N PRO A 32 11.98 23.18 8.17
CA PRO A 32 12.41 22.88 6.79
C PRO A 32 11.47 21.90 6.07
N THR A 33 10.82 20.99 6.80
CA THR A 33 9.88 19.99 6.26
C THR A 33 8.43 20.37 6.54
N LYS A 34 7.53 20.13 5.57
CA LYS A 34 6.10 20.51 5.66
C LYS A 34 5.18 19.30 5.65
N TRP A 35 5.53 18.29 6.45
CA TRP A 35 4.74 17.08 6.59
C TRP A 35 3.50 17.32 7.43
N THR A 36 2.37 16.75 7.00
CA THR A 36 1.11 16.79 7.76
C THR A 36 1.23 16.09 9.12
N HIS A 37 2.18 15.16 9.28
CA HIS A 37 2.45 14.51 10.57
C HIS A 37 2.87 15.49 11.68
N HIS A 38 3.39 16.68 11.34
CA HIS A 38 3.71 17.71 12.33
C HIS A 38 2.46 18.21 13.08
N PHE A 39 1.26 18.03 12.54
CA PHE A 39 0.02 18.41 13.22
C PHE A 39 -0.23 17.61 14.51
N GLY A 40 0.44 16.45 14.70
CA GLY A 40 0.40 15.70 15.95
C GLY A 40 0.86 16.51 17.17
N ALA A 41 1.78 17.47 16.98
CA ALA A 41 2.23 18.37 18.05
C ALA A 41 1.11 19.27 18.61
N PHE A 42 0.01 19.47 17.86
CA PHE A 42 -1.13 20.27 18.28
C PHE A 42 -2.21 19.46 19.00
N ALA A 43 -2.04 18.16 19.25
CA ALA A 43 -3.08 17.35 19.91
C ALA A 43 -3.48 17.92 21.28
N SER A 44 -2.52 18.30 22.12
CA SER A 44 -2.78 18.84 23.47
C SER A 44 -3.33 20.27 23.43
N ILE A 45 -2.71 21.16 22.64
CA ILE A 45 -3.15 22.55 22.47
C ILE A 45 -4.54 22.60 21.82
N GLY A 46 -4.77 21.76 20.81
CA GLY A 46 -6.02 21.58 20.11
C GLY A 46 -7.14 21.08 21.03
N ALA A 47 -6.87 20.10 21.91
CA ALA A 47 -7.83 19.64 22.90
C ALA A 47 -8.23 20.76 23.88
N ALA A 48 -7.26 21.52 24.39
CA ALA A 48 -7.53 22.66 25.27
C ALA A 48 -8.32 23.78 24.55
N LEU A 49 -7.99 24.06 23.29
CA LEU A 49 -8.73 25.00 22.45
C LEU A 49 -10.15 24.52 22.13
N ALA A 50 -10.34 23.22 21.90
CA ALA A 50 -11.66 22.62 21.68
C ALA A 50 -12.52 22.75 22.95
N ALA A 51 -11.95 22.51 24.13
CA ALA A 51 -12.65 22.72 25.41
C ALA A 51 -13.05 24.19 25.62
N LEU A 52 -12.13 25.13 25.34
CA LEU A 52 -12.43 26.57 25.41
C LEU A 52 -13.50 26.98 24.38
N THR A 53 -13.45 26.41 23.17
CA THR A 53 -14.43 26.62 22.10
C THR A 53 -15.80 26.08 22.49
N ALA A 54 -15.89 24.88 23.08
CA ALA A 54 -17.13 24.30 23.57
C ALA A 54 -17.77 25.18 24.66
N LEU A 55 -16.98 25.73 25.58
CA LEU A 55 -17.47 26.70 26.57
C LEU A 55 -17.97 27.99 25.91
N ALA A 56 -17.19 28.54 24.96
CA ALA A 56 -17.50 29.79 24.28
C ALA A 56 -18.75 29.71 23.39
N THR A 57 -19.06 28.52 22.87
CA THR A 57 -20.19 28.25 21.97
C THR A 57 -21.41 27.69 22.68
N SER A 58 -21.30 27.43 23.99
CA SER A 58 -22.42 27.01 24.83
C SER A 58 -23.60 27.98 24.75
N SER A 59 -24.82 27.46 24.88
CA SER A 59 -26.06 28.25 24.92
C SER A 59 -26.06 29.34 26.00
N THR A 60 -25.30 29.16 27.07
CA THR A 60 -25.11 30.16 28.14
C THR A 60 -24.23 31.35 27.73
N VAL A 61 -23.29 31.14 26.80
CA VAL A 61 -22.38 32.19 26.31
C VAL A 61 -22.89 32.74 24.97
N LEU A 62 -23.13 31.85 24.00
CA LEU A 62 -23.65 32.15 22.67
C LEU A 62 -25.18 32.13 22.66
N ARG A 63 -25.78 33.16 23.26
CA ARG A 63 -27.23 33.28 23.45
C ARG A 63 -28.08 33.40 22.17
N SER A 64 -27.47 33.84 21.06
CA SER A 64 -28.18 34.04 19.78
C SER A 64 -28.36 32.71 19.04
N ALA A 65 -29.60 32.38 18.64
CA ALA A 65 -29.90 31.22 17.82
C ALA A 65 -29.15 31.27 16.47
N ARG A 66 -29.18 32.42 15.79
CA ARG A 66 -28.41 32.68 14.57
C ARG A 66 -26.95 32.26 14.67
N ASN A 67 -26.24 32.71 15.69
CA ASN A 67 -24.80 32.42 15.82
C ASN A 67 -24.53 30.93 16.11
N ARG A 68 -25.45 30.24 16.83
CA ARG A 68 -25.34 28.79 17.07
C ARG A 68 -25.52 27.99 15.79
N TRP A 69 -26.47 28.38 14.94
CA TRP A 69 -26.68 27.76 13.63
C TRP A 69 -25.52 28.02 12.66
N TRP A 70 -24.96 29.23 12.65
CA TRP A 70 -23.72 29.49 11.89
C TRP A 70 -22.53 28.67 12.38
N PHE A 71 -22.40 28.49 13.70
CA PHE A 71 -21.34 27.64 14.26
C PHE A 71 -21.52 26.17 13.83
N LEU A 72 -22.75 25.64 13.91
CA LEU A 72 -23.05 24.28 13.44
C LEU A 72 -22.78 24.13 11.93
N SER A 73 -23.22 25.10 11.13
CA SER A 73 -22.97 25.12 9.68
C SER A 73 -21.48 25.05 9.38
N GLY A 74 -20.66 25.89 10.02
CA GLY A 74 -19.21 25.87 9.86
C GLY A 74 -18.57 24.55 10.29
N LEU A 75 -19.04 23.93 11.38
CA LEU A 75 -18.55 22.63 11.83
C LEU A 75 -18.88 21.51 10.83
N LEU A 76 -20.08 21.53 10.24
CA LEU A 76 -20.49 20.58 9.20
C LEU A 76 -19.68 20.74 7.91
N VAL A 77 -19.33 21.98 7.53
CA VAL A 77 -18.41 22.22 6.40
C VAL A 77 -17.03 21.61 6.67
N ILE A 78 -16.48 21.80 7.88
CA ILE A 78 -15.18 21.22 8.26
C ILE A 78 -15.25 19.68 8.18
N LEU A 79 -16.27 19.06 8.76
CA LEU A 79 -16.46 17.61 8.70
C LEU A 79 -16.64 17.11 7.26
N ALA A 80 -17.40 17.84 6.45
CA ALA A 80 -17.59 17.50 5.04
C ALA A 80 -16.24 17.48 4.31
N MET A 81 -15.44 18.54 4.48
CA MET A 81 -14.11 18.64 3.90
C MET A 81 -13.17 17.53 4.41
N SER A 82 -13.25 17.15 5.68
CA SER A 82 -12.47 16.03 6.22
C SER A 82 -12.90 14.67 5.64
N SER A 83 -14.15 14.51 5.24
CA SER A 83 -14.72 13.26 4.71
C SER A 83 -14.62 13.10 3.19
N THR A 84 -13.92 13.99 2.48
CA THR A 84 -13.68 13.85 1.03
C THR A 84 -12.52 12.92 0.71
N GLY A 85 -11.65 12.63 1.68
CA GLY A 85 -10.53 11.70 1.53
C GLY A 85 -10.88 10.26 1.92
N PRO A 86 -10.05 9.28 1.54
CA PRO A 86 -10.19 7.90 1.99
C PRO A 86 -9.85 7.74 3.47
N ASN A 87 -10.43 6.72 4.10
CA ASN A 87 -10.13 6.32 5.48
C ASN A 87 -8.96 5.32 5.49
N ALA A 88 -7.76 5.81 5.19
CA ALA A 88 -6.58 5.00 4.90
C ALA A 88 -5.47 5.18 5.95
N PRO A 89 -5.41 4.33 7.00
CA PRO A 89 -4.23 4.26 7.86
C PRO A 89 -2.97 3.86 7.09
N TRP A 90 -1.81 4.09 7.69
CA TRP A 90 -0.54 3.81 7.04
C TRP A 90 -0.29 2.32 6.76
N TYR A 91 0.23 2.01 5.56
CA TYR A 91 0.80 0.71 5.17
C TYR A 91 -0.07 -0.51 5.54
N VAL A 92 0.33 -1.35 6.50
CA VAL A 92 -0.44 -2.55 6.87
C VAL A 92 -1.64 -2.26 7.77
N SER A 93 -1.69 -1.10 8.42
CA SER A 93 -2.78 -0.72 9.32
C SER A 93 -4.10 -0.48 8.57
N GLN A 94 -4.06 -0.31 7.25
CA GLN A 94 -5.27 -0.16 6.42
C GLN A 94 -5.98 -1.48 6.10
N TYR A 95 -5.36 -2.63 6.40
CA TYR A 95 -5.92 -3.92 6.02
C TYR A 95 -7.26 -4.19 6.72
N GLY A 96 -8.30 -4.36 5.91
CA GLY A 96 -9.66 -4.57 6.40
C GLY A 96 -10.41 -3.30 6.81
N VAL A 97 -9.77 -2.12 6.77
CA VAL A 97 -10.39 -0.84 7.14
C VAL A 97 -11.44 -0.45 6.09
N PRO A 98 -12.66 -0.07 6.50
CA PRO A 98 -13.69 0.39 5.57
C PRO A 98 -13.26 1.66 4.85
N TRP A 99 -13.52 1.73 3.54
CA TRP A 99 -13.25 2.91 2.71
C TRP A 99 -11.77 3.33 2.72
N PHE A 100 -10.83 2.37 2.78
CA PHE A 100 -9.39 2.67 2.72
C PHE A 100 -8.94 3.18 1.34
N ASP A 101 -9.71 2.91 0.29
CA ASP A 101 -9.41 3.20 -1.11
C ASP A 101 -10.32 4.28 -1.71
N LYS A 102 -11.33 4.74 -0.98
CA LYS A 102 -12.33 5.70 -1.46
C LYS A 102 -12.93 6.52 -0.32
N PRO A 103 -13.60 7.65 -0.60
CA PRO A 103 -14.28 8.42 0.44
C PRO A 103 -15.40 7.62 1.13
N PRO A 104 -15.67 7.86 2.43
CA PRO A 104 -16.78 7.25 3.14
C PRO A 104 -18.11 7.47 2.43
N SER A 105 -18.79 6.36 2.10
CA SER A 105 -20.01 6.37 1.27
C SER A 105 -20.91 5.17 1.55
N VAL A 106 -22.22 5.37 1.46
CA VAL A 106 -23.25 4.34 1.62
C VAL A 106 -24.18 4.40 0.41
N GLU A 107 -24.36 3.28 -0.29
CA GLU A 107 -25.22 3.17 -1.48
C GLU A 107 -24.97 4.25 -2.56
N GLY A 108 -23.72 4.66 -2.72
CA GLY A 108 -23.32 5.70 -3.68
C GLY A 108 -23.40 7.14 -3.15
N PHE A 109 -24.03 7.38 -1.99
CA PHE A 109 -24.03 8.68 -1.34
C PHE A 109 -22.79 8.87 -0.47
N GLN A 110 -22.00 9.90 -0.76
CA GLN A 110 -20.81 10.24 0.03
C GLN A 110 -21.21 10.97 1.33
N ALA A 111 -20.49 10.70 2.42
CA ALA A 111 -20.67 11.39 3.69
C ALA A 111 -20.48 12.92 3.53
N SER A 112 -19.51 13.33 2.70
CA SER A 112 -19.24 14.73 2.37
C SER A 112 -20.48 15.46 1.81
N THR A 113 -21.21 14.83 0.89
CA THR A 113 -22.44 15.38 0.30
C THR A 113 -23.51 15.60 1.36
N LEU A 114 -23.77 14.59 2.20
CA LEU A 114 -24.76 14.68 3.27
C LEU A 114 -24.41 15.77 4.29
N LEU A 115 -23.13 15.90 4.63
CA LEU A 115 -22.63 16.92 5.56
C LEU A 115 -22.74 18.33 4.97
N ILE A 116 -22.47 18.53 3.68
CA ILE A 116 -22.68 19.82 3.01
C ILE A 116 -24.16 20.20 2.93
N VAL A 117 -25.05 19.25 2.61
CA VAL A 117 -26.49 19.50 2.63
C VAL A 117 -26.93 19.92 4.03
N GLY A 118 -26.47 19.22 5.07
CA GLY A 118 -26.69 19.60 6.45
C GLY A 118 -26.14 20.99 6.79
N ALA A 119 -24.95 21.34 6.30
CA ALA A 119 -24.34 22.65 6.50
C ALA A 119 -25.14 23.77 5.84
N ALA A 120 -25.65 23.55 4.64
CA ALA A 120 -26.48 24.49 3.89
C ALA A 120 -27.83 24.71 4.61
N LEU A 121 -28.47 23.64 5.09
CA LEU A 121 -29.69 23.73 5.88
C LEU A 121 -29.47 24.50 7.19
N ALA A 122 -28.39 24.20 7.92
CA ALA A 122 -28.02 24.93 9.13
C ALA A 122 -27.75 26.42 8.84
N GLY A 123 -27.08 26.73 7.72
CA GLY A 123 -26.84 28.10 7.27
C GLY A 123 -28.14 28.82 6.90
N LEU A 124 -29.06 28.16 6.20
CA LEU A 124 -30.38 28.71 5.87
C LEU A 124 -31.18 29.04 7.12
N ILE A 125 -31.20 28.14 8.12
CA ILE A 125 -31.83 28.41 9.41
C ILE A 125 -31.16 29.60 10.10
N ALA A 126 -29.83 29.72 10.03
CA ALA A 126 -29.11 30.87 10.57
C ALA A 126 -29.53 32.18 9.88
N VAL A 127 -29.74 32.18 8.56
CA VAL A 127 -30.25 33.34 7.80
C VAL A 127 -31.67 33.69 8.25
N VAL A 128 -32.58 32.72 8.33
CA VAL A 128 -33.96 32.94 8.78
C VAL A 128 -34.01 33.50 10.20
N GLU A 129 -33.24 32.93 11.14
CA GLU A 129 -33.11 33.45 12.51
C GLU A 129 -32.47 34.84 12.55
N GLY A 130 -31.64 35.18 11.56
CA GLY A 130 -31.09 36.52 11.38
C GLY A 130 -32.11 37.53 10.88
N LEU A 131 -32.98 37.14 9.95
CA LEU A 131 -34.06 37.98 9.42
C LEU A 131 -35.17 38.21 10.45
N ARG A 132 -35.41 37.24 11.34
CA ARG A 132 -36.35 37.36 12.47
C ARG A 132 -35.84 38.26 13.60
N HIS A 133 -34.56 38.64 13.58
CA HIS A 133 -33.96 39.44 14.64
C HIS A 133 -34.12 40.93 14.34
N GLU A 134 -34.92 41.63 15.13
CA GLU A 134 -35.05 43.08 15.01
C GLU A 134 -33.72 43.79 15.37
N PRO A 135 -33.24 44.73 14.52
CA PRO A 135 -32.05 45.52 14.83
C PRO A 135 -32.23 46.30 16.14
N GLY A 136 -31.40 46.03 17.14
CA GLY A 136 -31.44 46.71 18.45
C GLY A 136 -32.22 46.00 19.55
N ALA A 137 -32.86 44.85 19.25
CA ALA A 137 -33.53 44.06 20.27
C ALA A 137 -32.56 43.63 21.40
N PRO A 138 -32.95 43.77 22.69
CA PRO A 138 -32.09 43.36 23.80
C PRO A 138 -31.73 41.88 23.68
N PRO A 139 -30.48 41.49 23.97
CA PRO A 139 -30.12 40.08 23.97
C PRO A 139 -31.04 39.33 24.95
N PRO A 140 -31.50 38.11 24.62
CA PRO A 140 -32.47 37.39 25.42
C PRO A 140 -32.01 37.32 26.89
N PRO A 141 -32.92 37.59 27.85
CA PRO A 141 -32.57 37.76 29.24
C PRO A 141 -31.83 36.53 29.78
N PRO A 142 -30.85 36.72 30.70
CA PRO A 142 -30.23 35.59 31.36
C PRO A 142 -31.31 34.77 32.07
N PRO A 143 -31.22 33.43 32.07
CA PRO A 143 -32.18 32.60 32.78
C PRO A 143 -32.24 33.02 34.26
N ALA A 144 -33.44 33.34 34.75
CA ALA A 144 -33.67 33.81 36.11
C ALA A 144 -33.10 32.82 37.16
N ARG A 145 -32.37 33.36 38.15
CA ARG A 145 -31.84 32.59 39.28
C ARG A 145 -32.93 32.40 40.35
N SER A 146 -33.91 31.53 40.10
CA SER A 146 -34.83 31.07 41.17
C SER A 146 -35.71 29.89 40.71
N SER A 147 -35.34 28.68 41.14
CA SER A 147 -36.21 27.56 41.56
C SER A 147 -35.40 26.25 41.60
N PRO A 148 -35.58 25.38 42.62
CA PRO A 148 -34.85 24.10 42.74
C PRO A 148 -35.17 23.08 41.63
N ASP A 149 -36.34 23.22 40.99
CA ASP A 149 -36.96 22.18 40.15
C ASP A 149 -36.37 22.07 38.73
N ARG A 150 -35.56 23.05 38.31
CA ARG A 150 -34.95 23.10 36.97
C ARG A 150 -33.50 22.60 36.88
N ARG A 151 -32.94 21.94 37.91
CA ARG A 151 -31.62 21.25 37.77
C ARG A 151 -31.63 20.27 36.59
N HIS A 152 -32.77 19.61 36.34
CA HIS A 152 -33.00 18.77 35.16
C HIS A 152 -33.06 19.58 33.85
N GLY A 153 -33.77 20.71 33.81
CA GLY A 153 -33.88 21.58 32.64
C GLY A 153 -32.59 22.30 32.25
N ARG A 154 -31.77 22.70 33.24
CA ARG A 154 -30.43 23.30 33.02
C ARG A 154 -29.42 22.25 32.53
N ARG A 155 -29.46 21.02 33.06
CA ARG A 155 -28.73 19.87 32.49
C ARG A 155 -29.18 19.55 31.06
N ARG A 156 -30.48 19.61 30.76
CA ARG A 156 -31.04 19.37 29.41
C ARG A 156 -30.65 20.48 28.43
N ALA A 157 -30.73 21.75 28.83
CA ALA A 157 -30.34 22.90 28.00
C ALA A 157 -28.82 23.03 27.81
N LEU A 158 -28.01 22.58 28.78
CA LEU A 158 -26.57 22.38 28.61
C LEU A 158 -26.29 21.20 27.66
N ARG A 159 -26.95 20.05 27.83
CA ARG A 159 -26.84 18.90 26.90
C ARG A 159 -27.24 19.24 25.46
N ILE A 160 -28.29 20.04 25.28
CA ILE A 160 -28.84 20.43 23.97
C ILE A 160 -28.08 21.65 23.39
N GLY A 161 -27.50 22.50 24.23
CA GLY A 161 -26.92 23.79 23.82
C GLY A 161 -25.40 23.88 23.85
N SER A 162 -24.66 22.88 24.36
CA SER A 162 -23.21 22.98 24.54
C SER A 162 -22.39 21.82 23.97
N ALA A 163 -22.94 20.99 23.10
CA ALA A 163 -22.20 19.82 22.66
C ALA A 163 -22.18 19.48 21.15
N PRO A 164 -22.49 20.34 20.15
CA PRO A 164 -22.27 19.92 18.77
C PRO A 164 -20.81 19.52 18.54
N LEU A 165 -19.84 20.35 18.97
CA LEU A 165 -18.41 20.01 18.88
C LEU A 165 -18.06 18.72 19.62
N ALA A 166 -18.47 18.58 20.89
CA ALA A 166 -18.16 17.39 21.69
C ALA A 166 -18.82 16.11 21.15
N VAL A 167 -20.05 16.20 20.64
CA VAL A 167 -20.77 15.09 20.02
C VAL A 167 -20.07 14.67 18.73
N PHE A 168 -19.73 15.60 17.85
CA PHE A 168 -19.02 15.26 16.61
C PHE A 168 -17.63 14.69 16.88
N CYS A 169 -16.87 15.26 17.83
CA CYS A 169 -15.58 14.68 18.25
C CYS A 169 -15.76 13.26 18.81
N GLY A 170 -16.75 13.04 19.68
CA GLY A 170 -17.03 11.71 20.23
C GLY A 170 -17.46 10.69 19.18
N LEU A 171 -18.32 11.08 18.24
CA LEU A 171 -18.74 10.25 17.12
C LEU A 171 -17.58 9.91 16.20
N LEU A 172 -16.68 10.86 15.92
CA LEU A 172 -15.49 10.63 15.12
C LEU A 172 -14.57 9.60 15.77
N VAL A 173 -14.30 9.74 17.08
CA VAL A 173 -13.49 8.76 17.83
C VAL A 173 -14.14 7.38 17.81
N LEU A 174 -15.46 7.29 18.04
CA LEU A 174 -16.17 6.01 17.97
C LEU A 174 -16.13 5.39 16.57
N ALA A 175 -16.20 6.20 15.52
CA ALA A 175 -16.09 5.75 14.14
C ALA A 175 -14.67 5.22 13.82
N GLU A 176 -13.63 5.92 14.28
CA GLU A 176 -12.22 5.51 14.12
C GLU A 176 -11.95 4.17 14.85
N VAL A 177 -12.36 4.08 16.12
CA VAL A 177 -12.23 2.82 16.91
C VAL A 177 -13.05 1.71 16.27
N GLY A 178 -14.30 1.99 15.88
CA GLY A 178 -15.18 1.01 15.23
C GLY A 178 -14.62 0.52 13.89
N ALA A 179 -14.00 1.40 13.10
CA ALA A 179 -13.33 1.03 11.86
C ALA A 179 -12.16 0.07 12.10
N MET A 180 -11.34 0.32 13.13
CA MET A 180 -10.24 -0.58 13.50
C MET A 180 -10.75 -1.92 14.06
N VAL A 181 -11.76 -1.92 14.93
CA VAL A 181 -12.37 -3.16 15.46
C VAL A 181 -12.94 -4.00 14.33
N LYS A 182 -13.62 -3.37 13.36
CA LYS A 182 -14.12 -4.06 12.15
C LYS A 182 -12.96 -4.61 11.32
N ALA A 183 -11.89 -3.85 11.13
CA ALA A 183 -10.70 -4.30 10.40
C ALA A 183 -10.08 -5.53 11.06
N MET A 184 -9.92 -5.51 12.39
CA MET A 184 -9.45 -6.64 13.19
C MET A 184 -10.33 -7.87 13.02
N HIS A 185 -11.65 -7.72 13.09
CA HIS A 185 -12.57 -8.84 12.90
C HIS A 185 -12.52 -9.41 11.48
N LYS A 186 -12.47 -8.54 10.46
CA LYS A 186 -12.39 -8.96 9.05
C LYS A 186 -11.09 -9.70 8.73
N GLN A 187 -10.00 -9.35 9.41
CA GLN A 187 -8.67 -9.94 9.21
C GLN A 187 -8.35 -11.05 10.24
N ARG A 188 -9.34 -11.56 10.98
CA ARG A 188 -9.11 -12.50 12.11
C ARG A 188 -8.42 -13.80 11.70
N ASP A 189 -8.65 -14.26 10.48
CA ASP A 189 -8.13 -15.54 9.96
C ASP A 189 -6.76 -15.32 9.27
N GLY A 190 -6.43 -14.08 8.90
CA GLY A 190 -5.18 -13.67 8.26
C GLY A 190 -4.33 -12.75 9.12
N TYR A 191 -3.63 -11.81 8.48
CA TYR A 191 -2.78 -10.84 9.18
C TYR A 191 -3.56 -9.60 9.63
N SER A 192 -3.43 -9.25 10.91
CA SER A 192 -3.74 -7.92 11.42
C SER A 192 -2.72 -7.47 12.44
N MET A 193 -2.48 -6.16 12.51
CA MET A 193 -1.60 -5.56 13.52
C MET A 193 -2.02 -5.93 14.94
N ALA A 194 -3.32 -6.00 15.21
CA ALA A 194 -3.83 -6.34 16.53
C ALA A 194 -3.55 -7.81 16.89
N ALA A 195 -3.81 -8.75 15.98
CA ALA A 195 -3.50 -10.17 16.20
C ALA A 195 -1.99 -10.38 16.40
N ALA A 196 -1.15 -9.71 15.61
CA ALA A 196 0.30 -9.78 15.74
C ALA A 196 0.80 -9.24 17.10
N ASN A 197 0.24 -8.11 17.57
CA ASN A 197 0.56 -7.54 18.88
C ASN A 197 0.10 -8.43 20.04
N ILE A 198 -1.11 -9.00 19.96
CA ILE A 198 -1.60 -9.95 20.97
C ILE A 198 -0.69 -11.18 21.01
N ALA A 199 -0.38 -11.75 19.85
CA ALA A 199 0.53 -12.90 19.75
C ALA A 199 1.92 -12.63 20.33
N HIS A 200 2.44 -11.41 20.14
CA HIS A 200 3.71 -10.98 20.73
C HIS A 200 3.65 -10.84 22.27
N ILE A 201 2.52 -10.39 22.83
CA ILE A 201 2.34 -10.31 24.29
C ILE A 201 2.19 -11.69 24.91
N THR A 202 1.51 -12.62 24.23
CA THR A 202 1.18 -13.95 24.76
C THR A 202 2.21 -15.04 24.41
N GLY A 203 3.20 -14.73 23.59
CA GLY A 203 4.14 -15.73 23.07
C GLY A 203 5.22 -15.11 22.18
N HIS A 204 5.66 -15.86 21.17
CA HIS A 204 6.64 -15.40 20.18
C HIS A 204 5.93 -15.04 18.89
N SER A 205 6.21 -13.85 18.38
CA SER A 205 5.68 -13.33 17.11
C SER A 205 6.71 -12.43 16.46
N CYS A 206 7.03 -12.74 15.20
CA CYS A 206 7.81 -11.91 14.29
C CYS A 206 6.91 -11.05 13.38
N ASN A 207 5.67 -10.83 13.81
CA ASN A 207 4.69 -9.92 13.24
C ASN A 207 4.42 -10.25 11.75
N LEU A 208 4.58 -9.31 10.81
CA LEU A 208 4.26 -9.55 9.41
C LEU A 208 5.12 -10.66 8.80
N THR A 209 6.34 -10.85 9.33
CA THR A 209 7.27 -11.90 8.87
C THR A 209 6.65 -13.30 8.98
N ASP A 210 5.88 -13.58 10.03
CA ASP A 210 5.23 -14.89 10.23
C ASP A 210 4.00 -15.09 9.33
N ALA A 211 3.43 -14.00 8.84
CA ALA A 211 2.23 -14.01 8.02
C ALA A 211 2.52 -14.04 6.51
N VAL A 212 3.79 -13.86 6.12
CA VAL A 212 4.22 -13.91 4.73
C VAL A 212 4.83 -15.27 4.44
N SER A 213 4.34 -15.90 3.37
CA SER A 213 4.96 -17.08 2.79
C SER A 213 5.73 -16.71 1.52
N VAL A 214 6.78 -17.46 1.25
CA VAL A 214 7.68 -17.30 0.12
C VAL A 214 7.55 -18.52 -0.80
N GLU A 215 7.66 -18.32 -2.10
CA GLU A 215 7.83 -19.39 -3.09
C GLU A 215 9.27 -19.30 -3.62
N PRO A 216 10.24 -20.02 -3.02
CA PRO A 216 11.64 -19.91 -3.41
C PRO A 216 11.92 -20.37 -4.84
N ASP A 217 11.18 -21.39 -5.30
CA ASP A 217 11.26 -21.92 -6.65
C ASP A 217 9.85 -22.11 -7.23
N ARG A 218 9.57 -21.42 -8.35
CA ARG A 218 8.29 -21.52 -9.06
C ARG A 218 8.07 -22.91 -9.67
N ARG A 219 9.14 -23.57 -10.10
CA ARG A 219 9.09 -24.87 -10.79
C ARG A 219 8.65 -26.00 -9.88
N ALA A 220 8.99 -25.92 -8.59
CA ALA A 220 8.51 -26.85 -7.57
C ALA A 220 6.97 -26.91 -7.48
N GLY A 221 6.28 -25.82 -7.85
CA GLY A 221 4.82 -25.75 -7.89
C GLY A 221 4.17 -26.12 -9.23
N ALA A 222 4.95 -26.54 -10.24
CA ALA A 222 4.43 -26.84 -11.57
C ALA A 222 3.39 -27.98 -11.51
N LEU A 223 2.24 -27.78 -12.16
CA LEU A 223 1.20 -28.79 -12.16
C LEU A 223 1.44 -29.86 -13.22
N ARG A 224 1.17 -31.11 -12.86
CA ARG A 224 1.29 -32.23 -13.78
C ARG A 224 0.14 -32.22 -14.80
N PRO A 225 0.42 -32.25 -16.11
CA PRO A 225 -0.61 -32.37 -17.12
C PRO A 225 -1.30 -33.75 -17.02
N LEU A 226 -2.61 -33.76 -17.19
CA LEU A 226 -3.45 -34.94 -17.27
C LEU A 226 -3.71 -35.28 -18.74
N ARG A 227 -3.84 -36.57 -19.03
CA ARG A 227 -4.28 -37.04 -20.35
C ARG A 227 -5.80 -36.94 -20.44
N GLY A 228 -6.29 -36.21 -21.44
CA GLY A 228 -7.70 -36.23 -21.83
C GLY A 228 -8.06 -37.54 -22.53
N THR A 229 -9.32 -37.98 -22.38
CA THR A 229 -9.86 -39.15 -23.08
C THR A 229 -10.92 -38.77 -24.13
N LEU A 230 -11.46 -37.55 -24.05
CA LEU A 230 -12.43 -37.02 -25.01
C LEU A 230 -11.81 -35.96 -25.94
N LEU A 231 -12.38 -35.79 -27.13
CA LEU A 231 -11.98 -34.72 -28.06
C LEU A 231 -12.07 -33.32 -27.42
N ALA A 232 -13.08 -33.09 -26.58
CA ALA A 232 -13.27 -31.84 -25.84
C ALA A 232 -12.21 -31.59 -24.75
N ASP A 233 -11.31 -32.53 -24.49
CA ASP A 233 -10.18 -32.41 -23.55
C ASP A 233 -8.84 -32.21 -24.26
N ILE A 234 -8.78 -32.40 -25.58
CA ILE A 234 -7.56 -32.19 -26.36
C ILE A 234 -7.23 -30.70 -26.37
N PRO A 235 -5.98 -30.28 -26.09
CA PRO A 235 -5.60 -28.88 -26.13
C PRO A 235 -5.81 -28.27 -27.52
N LEU A 236 -6.25 -27.02 -27.56
CA LEU A 236 -6.41 -26.22 -28.77
C LEU A 236 -5.41 -25.07 -28.71
N GLN A 237 -4.71 -24.82 -29.82
CA GLN A 237 -3.81 -23.69 -29.94
C GLN A 237 -3.91 -23.14 -31.37
N ARG A 238 -4.41 -21.91 -31.49
CA ARG A 238 -4.47 -21.15 -32.75
C ARG A 238 -4.08 -19.71 -32.47
N GLY A 239 -3.14 -19.16 -33.24
CA GLY A 239 -2.71 -17.76 -33.10
C GLY A 239 -1.87 -17.45 -31.85
N PHE A 240 -1.55 -18.47 -31.05
CA PHE A 240 -0.64 -18.34 -29.91
C PHE A 240 0.62 -19.15 -30.17
N GLU A 241 1.76 -18.59 -29.81
CA GLU A 241 3.05 -19.26 -29.84
C GLU A 241 3.38 -19.85 -28.48
N LEU A 242 4.00 -21.04 -28.49
CA LEU A 242 4.38 -21.78 -27.28
C LEU A 242 5.87 -21.61 -27.01
N ASN A 243 6.22 -21.04 -25.86
CA ASN A 243 7.61 -20.83 -25.44
C ASN A 243 8.49 -20.07 -26.46
N SER A 244 7.89 -19.35 -27.41
CA SER A 244 8.60 -18.45 -28.32
C SER A 244 8.93 -17.14 -27.62
N PHE A 245 9.90 -17.20 -26.72
CA PHE A 245 10.56 -16.04 -26.15
C PHE A 245 12.05 -16.31 -26.35
N PRO A 246 12.91 -15.32 -26.66
CA PRO A 246 14.33 -15.54 -26.91
C PRO A 246 15.03 -15.99 -25.61
N PHE A 247 14.89 -17.27 -25.27
CA PHE A 247 15.39 -17.86 -24.04
C PHE A 247 16.90 -18.16 -24.07
N ASN A 248 17.62 -17.79 -25.14
CA ASN A 248 19.00 -18.26 -25.33
C ASN A 248 19.88 -17.43 -26.29
N GLN A 249 19.73 -16.11 -26.36
CA GLN A 249 20.80 -15.29 -26.94
C GLN A 249 21.78 -14.86 -25.83
N PRO A 250 23.08 -15.21 -25.92
CA PRO A 250 24.09 -14.51 -25.14
C PRO A 250 24.02 -13.02 -25.51
N PRO A 251 24.23 -12.08 -24.56
CA PRO A 251 24.17 -10.66 -24.88
C PRO A 251 25.13 -10.39 -26.03
N SER A 252 24.59 -10.01 -27.19
CA SER A 252 25.39 -9.69 -28.36
C SER A 252 26.30 -8.52 -28.01
N ALA A 253 27.59 -8.67 -28.30
CA ALA A 253 28.66 -7.71 -28.00
C ALA A 253 28.54 -6.33 -28.74
N ASP A 254 27.38 -6.02 -29.32
CA ASP A 254 27.12 -4.81 -30.10
C ASP A 254 26.25 -3.76 -29.38
N SER A 255 25.95 -3.94 -28.08
CA SER A 255 25.22 -2.94 -27.27
C SER A 255 25.99 -1.63 -27.03
N ASP A 256 27.23 -1.51 -27.50
CA ASP A 256 28.08 -0.32 -27.30
C ASP A 256 27.78 0.85 -28.26
N ARG A 257 26.84 0.71 -29.21
CA ARG A 257 26.56 1.78 -30.20
C ARG A 257 25.29 2.63 -29.97
N ALA A 258 24.49 2.35 -28.94
CA ALA A 258 23.27 3.13 -28.64
C ALA A 258 23.44 4.22 -27.56
N ASN A 259 24.64 4.44 -27.01
CA ASN A 259 24.86 5.42 -25.94
C ASN A 259 25.15 6.84 -26.45
N LYS A 260 24.32 7.35 -27.39
CA LYS A 260 24.34 8.77 -27.80
C LYS A 260 22.94 9.23 -28.18
N GLN A 261 22.10 9.51 -27.20
CA GLN A 261 21.16 10.65 -27.13
C GLN A 261 20.19 10.46 -25.96
N GLY A 262 20.33 11.31 -24.93
CA GLY A 262 19.43 11.30 -23.77
C GLY A 262 20.06 11.83 -22.49
N VAL A 263 20.64 13.03 -22.53
CA VAL A 263 21.01 13.77 -21.32
C VAL A 263 19.71 14.21 -20.63
N GLY A 264 19.37 13.56 -19.51
CA GLY A 264 18.24 13.97 -18.67
C GLY A 264 17.65 12.82 -17.83
N GLY A 265 18.07 12.72 -16.57
CA GLY A 265 17.25 12.22 -15.45
C GLY A 265 16.58 10.85 -15.56
N ARG A 266 17.30 9.78 -15.93
CA ARG A 266 16.82 8.39 -15.79
C ARG A 266 17.83 7.53 -15.01
N GLY A 267 17.85 7.69 -13.69
CA GLY A 267 18.37 6.67 -12.78
C GLY A 267 17.20 6.21 -11.93
N ASP A 268 16.93 4.89 -11.90
CA ASP A 268 15.88 4.20 -11.12
C ASP A 268 14.87 3.43 -11.97
N ARG A 269 15.37 2.47 -12.75
CA ARG A 269 14.59 1.27 -13.01
C ARG A 269 15.35 0.11 -12.38
N ILE A 270 14.75 -0.53 -11.38
CA ILE A 270 14.77 -2.01 -11.31
C ILE A 270 14.64 -2.44 -12.77
N PRO A 271 15.50 -3.31 -13.33
CA PRO A 271 15.32 -3.73 -14.72
C PRO A 271 13.84 -4.02 -14.90
N LYS A 272 13.14 -3.20 -15.69
CA LYS A 272 11.80 -3.59 -16.08
C LYS A 272 12.06 -4.89 -16.81
N PRO A 273 11.45 -6.02 -16.41
CA PRO A 273 11.25 -7.07 -17.39
C PRO A 273 10.51 -6.37 -18.54
N GLY A 274 11.19 -6.17 -19.69
CA GLY A 274 10.70 -5.39 -20.81
C GLY A 274 11.18 -3.94 -20.95
N SER A 275 12.43 -3.58 -20.61
CA SER A 275 13.05 -2.41 -21.25
C SER A 275 14.49 -2.67 -21.65
N ASP A 276 14.65 -3.43 -22.73
CA ASP A 276 15.61 -3.25 -23.82
C ASP A 276 15.13 -4.11 -25.02
N GLY A 277 14.67 -3.48 -26.11
CA GLY A 277 14.41 -4.08 -27.44
C GLY A 277 13.02 -4.71 -27.70
N ASP A 278 12.06 -3.89 -28.15
CA ASP A 278 10.82 -4.16 -28.93
C ASP A 278 9.81 -5.28 -28.57
N ASN A 279 10.10 -6.20 -27.66
CA ASN A 279 9.13 -7.25 -27.29
C ASN A 279 8.79 -7.23 -25.78
N PRO A 280 7.55 -6.88 -25.41
CA PRO A 280 7.12 -6.79 -24.01
C PRO A 280 7.06 -8.15 -23.29
N VAL A 281 7.22 -9.27 -23.99
CA VAL A 281 7.22 -10.61 -23.38
C VAL A 281 8.59 -11.25 -23.17
N ASP A 282 9.67 -10.66 -23.70
CA ASP A 282 10.99 -11.31 -23.82
C ASP A 282 11.73 -11.63 -22.51
N ALA A 283 11.23 -11.15 -21.37
CA ALA A 283 11.81 -11.43 -20.06
C ALA A 283 10.74 -11.91 -19.07
N PRO A 284 10.23 -13.15 -19.19
CA PRO A 284 9.39 -13.72 -18.15
C PRO A 284 10.18 -13.84 -16.84
N PRO A 285 9.51 -13.69 -15.67
CA PRO A 285 10.15 -13.93 -14.40
C PRO A 285 10.86 -15.29 -14.33
N SER A 286 11.98 -15.33 -13.61
CA SER A 286 12.80 -16.53 -13.43
C SER A 286 11.96 -17.75 -13.02
N GLY A 287 12.22 -18.89 -13.66
CA GLY A 287 11.52 -20.15 -13.38
C GLY A 287 10.27 -20.38 -14.22
N LEU A 288 9.78 -19.40 -14.98
CA LEU A 288 8.73 -19.59 -15.98
C LEU A 288 9.32 -20.00 -17.35
N GLY A 289 8.50 -20.63 -18.19
CA GLY A 289 8.91 -21.14 -19.50
C GLY A 289 9.43 -22.59 -19.46
N GLY A 290 9.75 -23.11 -20.64
CA GLY A 290 10.23 -24.48 -20.82
C GLY A 290 9.12 -25.52 -20.75
N ALA A 291 9.50 -26.78 -20.50
CA ALA A 291 8.57 -27.91 -20.50
C ALA A 291 7.72 -28.01 -19.22
N GLU A 292 8.22 -27.49 -18.10
CA GLU A 292 7.58 -27.62 -16.78
C GLU A 292 6.46 -26.58 -16.58
N ILE A 293 6.72 -25.33 -16.94
CA ILE A 293 5.73 -24.24 -16.90
C ILE A 293 5.69 -23.56 -18.28
N PRO A 294 5.06 -24.18 -19.28
CA PRO A 294 4.97 -23.60 -20.62
C PRO A 294 4.28 -22.23 -20.61
N LEU A 295 4.67 -21.39 -21.57
CA LEU A 295 4.11 -20.06 -21.78
C LEU A 295 3.43 -19.99 -23.15
N TRP A 296 2.24 -19.41 -23.22
CA TRP A 296 1.54 -19.09 -24.46
C TRP A 296 1.50 -17.59 -24.66
N SER A 297 1.74 -17.10 -25.88
CA SER A 297 1.68 -15.67 -26.22
C SER A 297 0.93 -15.46 -27.52
N SER A 298 0.02 -14.48 -27.55
CA SER A 298 -0.57 -13.93 -28.76
C SER A 298 0.21 -12.72 -29.31
N PHE A 299 1.22 -12.24 -28.58
CA PHE A 299 2.06 -11.14 -29.06
C PHE A 299 2.79 -11.53 -30.35
N SER A 300 2.71 -10.65 -31.36
CA SER A 300 3.31 -10.84 -32.68
C SER A 300 3.84 -9.50 -33.18
N LEU A 301 5.07 -9.50 -33.73
CA LEU A 301 5.68 -8.32 -34.34
C LEU A 301 5.21 -8.10 -35.79
N ASP A 302 4.70 -9.14 -36.45
CA ASP A 302 4.38 -9.15 -37.90
C ASP A 302 2.87 -8.96 -38.19
N GLY A 303 2.07 -8.63 -37.18
CA GLY A 303 0.63 -8.38 -37.31
C GLY A 303 -0.18 -8.68 -36.04
N PRO A 304 -1.50 -8.36 -36.03
CA PRO A 304 -2.36 -8.56 -34.85
C PRO A 304 -2.55 -10.05 -34.59
N GLY A 305 -1.81 -10.59 -33.62
CA GLY A 305 -1.74 -12.01 -33.28
C GLY A 305 -3.00 -12.57 -32.62
N THR A 306 -4.17 -12.43 -33.25
CA THR A 306 -5.44 -12.95 -32.73
C THR A 306 -5.48 -14.47 -32.69
N GLY A 307 -6.23 -15.04 -31.74
CA GLY A 307 -6.24 -16.48 -31.56
C GLY A 307 -7.09 -16.99 -30.41
N ASN A 308 -7.02 -18.30 -30.20
CA ASN A 308 -7.54 -18.94 -29.01
C ASN A 308 -6.65 -20.10 -28.57
N VAL A 309 -6.55 -20.24 -27.25
CA VAL A 309 -5.88 -21.36 -26.60
C VAL A 309 -6.83 -21.99 -25.60
N ARG A 310 -6.86 -23.32 -25.61
CA ARG A 310 -7.39 -24.15 -24.53
C ARG A 310 -6.30 -25.12 -24.13
N THR A 311 -5.79 -24.99 -22.90
CA THR A 311 -4.72 -25.87 -22.42
C THR A 311 -5.24 -27.28 -22.17
N THR A 312 -4.33 -28.22 -21.94
CA THR A 312 -4.68 -29.49 -21.30
C THR A 312 -5.20 -29.26 -19.87
N TRP A 313 -5.80 -30.29 -19.29
CA TRP A 313 -6.13 -30.34 -17.88
C TRP A 313 -4.87 -30.58 -17.04
N TYR A 314 -4.74 -29.87 -15.92
CA TYR A 314 -3.65 -30.01 -14.96
C TYR A 314 -4.19 -30.53 -13.64
N ALA A 315 -3.48 -31.48 -13.02
CA ALA A 315 -3.89 -32.06 -11.74
C ALA A 315 -3.79 -31.03 -10.60
N LEU A 316 -4.87 -30.88 -9.81
CA LEU A 316 -4.86 -29.98 -8.66
C LEU A 316 -4.38 -30.69 -7.38
N PRO A 317 -3.30 -30.21 -6.74
CA PRO A 317 -2.81 -30.80 -5.49
C PRO A 317 -3.76 -30.51 -4.33
N ALA A 318 -3.66 -31.31 -3.27
CA ALA A 318 -4.47 -31.16 -2.06
C ALA A 318 -4.33 -29.77 -1.40
N ALA A 319 -3.14 -29.14 -1.49
CA ALA A 319 -2.90 -27.81 -0.95
C ALA A 319 -3.88 -26.75 -1.53
N ALA A 320 -4.07 -26.74 -2.85
CA ALA A 320 -5.04 -25.84 -3.49
C ALA A 320 -6.49 -26.22 -3.17
N ARG A 321 -6.82 -27.52 -3.23
CA ARG A 321 -8.19 -28.02 -2.97
C ARG A 321 -8.68 -27.72 -1.55
N GLN A 322 -7.77 -27.60 -0.60
CA GLN A 322 -8.05 -27.30 0.81
C GLN A 322 -7.82 -25.82 1.17
N GLY A 323 -7.53 -24.97 0.19
CA GLY A 323 -7.32 -23.53 0.42
C GLY A 323 -5.98 -23.15 1.06
N ARG A 324 -5.03 -24.08 1.19
CA ARG A 324 -3.71 -23.84 1.81
C ARG A 324 -2.71 -23.13 0.89
N ALA A 325 -2.95 -23.13 -0.42
CA ALA A 325 -2.17 -22.40 -1.40
C ALA A 325 -3.07 -21.96 -2.58
N PRO A 326 -2.83 -20.80 -3.22
CA PRO A 326 -3.59 -20.37 -4.38
C PRO A 326 -3.18 -21.13 -5.65
N VAL A 327 -4.06 -21.18 -6.66
CA VAL A 327 -3.64 -21.48 -8.04
C VAL A 327 -3.11 -20.19 -8.66
N VAL A 328 -1.89 -20.20 -9.17
CA VAL A 328 -1.23 -18.99 -9.68
C VAL A 328 -1.00 -19.10 -11.18
N ILE A 329 -1.37 -18.02 -11.88
CA ILE A 329 -1.17 -17.85 -13.32
C ILE A 329 -0.39 -16.56 -13.51
N SER A 330 0.78 -16.64 -14.13
CA SER A 330 1.55 -15.45 -14.52
C SER A 330 1.05 -14.97 -15.87
N VAL A 331 0.79 -13.67 -16.00
CA VAL A 331 0.20 -13.05 -17.19
C VAL A 331 1.00 -11.79 -17.56
N ALA A 332 1.26 -11.59 -18.84
CA ALA A 332 1.67 -10.33 -19.44
C ALA A 332 0.62 -9.87 -20.47
N GLY A 333 0.66 -8.59 -20.84
CA GLY A 333 -0.34 -7.97 -21.71
C GLY A 333 -1.57 -7.51 -20.94
N LYS A 334 -2.66 -7.22 -21.66
CA LYS A 334 -3.87 -6.60 -21.09
C LYS A 334 -5.02 -7.60 -21.14
N LEU A 335 -5.61 -7.90 -19.98
CA LEU A 335 -6.84 -8.69 -19.92
C LEU A 335 -8.03 -7.74 -20.07
N SER A 336 -8.94 -8.05 -20.99
CA SER A 336 -10.10 -7.22 -21.31
C SER A 336 -11.23 -8.09 -21.88
N PRO A 337 -12.41 -7.53 -22.19
CA PRO A 337 -13.45 -8.26 -22.92
C PRO A 337 -13.01 -8.82 -24.28
N THR A 338 -12.02 -8.21 -24.94
CA THR A 338 -11.44 -8.70 -26.22
C THR A 338 -10.29 -9.68 -26.02
N THR A 339 -9.69 -9.70 -24.83
CA THR A 339 -8.56 -10.58 -24.45
C THR A 339 -8.85 -11.37 -23.17
N PRO A 340 -9.94 -12.14 -23.07
CA PRO A 340 -10.30 -12.82 -21.84
C PRO A 340 -9.41 -14.04 -21.58
N LEU A 341 -9.09 -14.25 -20.31
CA LEU A 341 -8.44 -15.47 -19.81
C LEU A 341 -9.31 -16.06 -18.69
N VAL A 342 -9.62 -17.35 -18.76
CA VAL A 342 -10.51 -18.05 -17.82
C VAL A 342 -9.85 -19.32 -17.32
N ALA A 343 -9.93 -19.58 -16.02
CA ALA A 343 -9.58 -20.86 -15.43
C ALA A 343 -10.84 -21.70 -15.21
N GLU A 344 -10.92 -22.86 -15.87
CA GLU A 344 -11.98 -23.84 -15.64
C GLU A 344 -11.51 -24.90 -14.65
N PHE A 345 -12.38 -25.23 -13.69
CA PHE A 345 -12.14 -26.24 -12.67
C PHE A 345 -13.10 -27.41 -12.85
N ALA A 346 -12.61 -28.64 -12.70
CA ALA A 346 -13.42 -29.83 -12.94
C ALA A 346 -13.15 -30.97 -11.97
N HIS A 347 -14.16 -31.82 -11.77
CA HIS A 347 -13.97 -33.15 -11.21
C HIS A 347 -13.62 -34.15 -12.30
N ARG A 348 -12.73 -35.08 -11.96
CA ARG A 348 -12.43 -36.20 -12.85
C ARG A 348 -13.51 -37.27 -12.69
N THR A 349 -14.08 -37.70 -13.80
CA THR A 349 -15.10 -38.76 -13.88
C THR A 349 -14.65 -39.85 -14.84
N GLU A 350 -15.36 -40.99 -14.87
CA GLU A 350 -15.12 -42.05 -15.85
C GLU A 350 -15.33 -41.59 -17.29
N ARG A 351 -16.18 -40.57 -17.50
CA ARG A 351 -16.52 -39.99 -18.80
C ARG A 351 -15.70 -38.73 -19.12
N GLY A 352 -14.55 -38.51 -18.47
CA GLY A 352 -13.71 -37.31 -18.68
C GLY A 352 -13.88 -36.27 -17.56
N PHE A 353 -13.85 -34.98 -17.89
CA PHE A 353 -13.88 -33.90 -16.90
C PHE A 353 -15.23 -33.19 -16.85
N ARG A 354 -15.83 -33.12 -15.65
CA ARG A 354 -17.06 -32.36 -15.40
C ARG A 354 -16.71 -31.02 -14.77
N VAL A 355 -16.88 -29.94 -15.53
CA VAL A 355 -16.65 -28.57 -15.06
C VAL A 355 -17.59 -28.25 -13.90
N VAL A 356 -17.04 -27.68 -12.83
CA VAL A 356 -17.77 -27.26 -11.63
C VAL A 356 -17.68 -25.77 -11.37
N ASP A 357 -16.68 -25.09 -11.94
CA ASP A 357 -16.48 -23.66 -11.79
C ASP A 357 -15.71 -23.09 -12.98
N GLN A 358 -15.95 -21.82 -13.28
CA GLN A 358 -15.23 -21.05 -14.28
C GLN A 358 -14.90 -19.69 -13.67
N ILE A 359 -13.61 -19.41 -13.52
CA ILE A 359 -13.13 -18.19 -12.87
C ILE A 359 -12.44 -17.33 -13.94
N PRO A 360 -13.05 -16.20 -14.35
CA PRO A 360 -12.35 -15.22 -15.17
C PRO A 360 -11.12 -14.69 -14.43
N ILE A 361 -9.98 -14.70 -15.09
CA ILE A 361 -8.75 -14.09 -14.59
C ILE A 361 -8.86 -12.59 -14.82
N GLY A 362 -8.78 -11.83 -13.73
CA GLY A 362 -8.95 -10.39 -13.75
C GLY A 362 -8.92 -9.82 -12.33
N GLY A 363 -9.09 -8.50 -12.21
CA GLY A 363 -9.03 -7.83 -10.91
C GLY A 363 -7.60 -7.55 -10.44
N ARG A 364 -7.35 -7.72 -9.13
CA ARG A 364 -6.09 -7.34 -8.49
C ARG A 364 -4.99 -8.36 -8.80
N ALA A 365 -3.88 -7.87 -9.32
CA ALA A 365 -2.67 -8.64 -9.61
C ALA A 365 -1.49 -8.12 -8.78
N THR A 366 -0.36 -8.82 -8.82
CA THR A 366 0.86 -8.45 -8.07
C THR A 366 1.61 -7.24 -8.62
N ALA A 367 1.30 -6.82 -9.85
CA ALA A 367 1.91 -5.68 -10.52
C ALA A 367 0.96 -5.16 -11.61
N ASN A 368 1.30 -4.00 -12.18
CA ASN A 368 0.51 -3.35 -13.22
C ASN A 368 0.79 -3.94 -14.61
N ALA A 369 -0.25 -3.99 -15.46
CA ALA A 369 -0.13 -4.31 -16.88
C ALA A 369 0.70 -3.23 -17.62
N PRO A 370 1.33 -3.54 -18.78
CA PRO A 370 1.30 -4.81 -19.51
C PRO A 370 2.40 -5.81 -19.09
N GLY A 371 3.23 -5.49 -18.10
CA GLY A 371 4.29 -6.39 -17.65
C GLY A 371 3.77 -7.70 -17.03
N TRP A 372 4.69 -8.65 -16.86
CA TRP A 372 4.42 -9.92 -16.16
C TRP A 372 3.97 -9.68 -14.72
N ARG A 373 2.84 -10.29 -14.37
CA ARG A 373 2.21 -10.21 -13.04
C ARG A 373 1.50 -11.52 -12.71
N ASP A 374 1.38 -11.84 -11.44
CA ASP A 374 0.70 -13.05 -10.99
C ASP A 374 -0.76 -12.72 -10.63
N TYR A 375 -1.67 -13.56 -11.13
CA TYR A 375 -3.03 -13.68 -10.63
C TYR A 375 -3.12 -14.90 -9.73
N ARG A 376 -3.70 -14.72 -8.54
CA ARG A 376 -3.72 -15.72 -7.47
C ARG A 376 -5.15 -16.10 -7.17
N LEU A 377 -5.52 -17.35 -7.44
CA LEU A 377 -6.88 -17.84 -7.26
C LEU A 377 -6.96 -18.67 -5.98
N GLY A 378 -7.51 -18.08 -4.92
CA GLY A 378 -7.93 -18.82 -3.74
C GLY A 378 -9.21 -19.61 -4.00
N LEU A 379 -9.19 -20.92 -3.73
CA LEU A 379 -10.35 -21.80 -3.96
C LEU A 379 -11.26 -21.94 -2.72
N ALA A 380 -10.83 -21.45 -1.57
CA ALA A 380 -11.59 -21.54 -0.32
C ALA A 380 -12.97 -20.88 -0.46
N GLY A 381 -14.03 -21.61 -0.08
CA GLY A 381 -15.42 -21.13 -0.15
C GLY A 381 -16.02 -21.05 -1.56
N ARG A 382 -15.32 -21.49 -2.61
CA ARG A 382 -15.82 -21.50 -4.00
C ARG A 382 -16.33 -22.88 -4.43
N PRO A 383 -17.17 -22.98 -5.48
CA PRO A 383 -17.51 -24.26 -6.10
C PRO A 383 -16.29 -25.06 -6.59
N ALA A 384 -15.21 -24.36 -6.98
CA ALA A 384 -13.93 -24.98 -7.31
C ALA A 384 -13.24 -25.70 -6.12
N ALA A 385 -13.69 -25.51 -4.88
CA ALA A 385 -13.14 -26.22 -3.73
C ALA A 385 -13.34 -27.73 -3.90
N GLY A 386 -12.25 -28.49 -3.84
CA GLY A 386 -12.27 -29.94 -4.06
C GLY A 386 -12.18 -30.40 -5.53
N ALA A 387 -12.13 -29.48 -6.51
CA ALA A 387 -11.91 -29.84 -7.92
C ALA A 387 -10.59 -30.61 -8.12
N ASP A 388 -10.59 -31.59 -9.04
CA ASP A 388 -9.43 -32.47 -9.27
C ASP A 388 -8.48 -31.91 -10.34
N ALA A 389 -8.97 -31.01 -11.19
CA ALA A 389 -8.20 -30.46 -12.28
C ALA A 389 -8.56 -29.01 -12.62
N VAL A 390 -7.59 -28.31 -13.23
CA VAL A 390 -7.75 -26.96 -13.78
C VAL A 390 -7.25 -26.91 -15.23
N ARG A 391 -7.88 -26.14 -16.09
CA ARG A 391 -7.34 -25.75 -17.40
C ARG A 391 -7.56 -24.27 -17.67
N LEU A 392 -6.77 -23.71 -18.58
CA LEU A 392 -6.89 -22.31 -18.98
C LEU A 392 -7.49 -22.22 -20.38
N ILE A 393 -8.37 -21.23 -20.56
CA ILE A 393 -8.96 -20.84 -21.84
C ILE A 393 -8.63 -19.37 -22.05
N ALA A 394 -7.94 -19.06 -23.14
CA ALA A 394 -7.58 -17.71 -23.54
C ALA A 394 -8.14 -17.43 -24.93
N ILE A 395 -8.65 -16.22 -25.12
CA ILE A 395 -9.03 -15.70 -26.43
C ILE A 395 -8.31 -14.37 -26.60
N ASP A 396 -7.74 -14.17 -27.78
CA ASP A 396 -7.32 -12.86 -28.24
C ASP A 396 -8.13 -12.51 -29.50
N ALA A 397 -9.03 -11.55 -29.35
CA ALA A 397 -9.85 -10.99 -30.42
C ALA A 397 -9.55 -9.51 -30.65
N ASP A 398 -8.47 -8.99 -30.07
CA ASP A 398 -8.08 -7.59 -30.21
C ASP A 398 -7.08 -7.46 -31.36
N VAL A 399 -7.35 -6.51 -32.26
CA VAL A 399 -6.55 -6.30 -33.48
C VAL A 399 -5.61 -5.12 -33.35
N THR A 400 -5.51 -4.54 -32.16
CA THR A 400 -4.60 -3.41 -31.88
C THR A 400 -3.25 -3.91 -31.37
N ASP A 401 -2.20 -3.12 -31.58
CA ASP A 401 -0.84 -3.44 -31.14
C ASP A 401 -0.70 -3.55 -29.61
N GLU A 402 -1.65 -2.98 -28.85
CA GLU A 402 -1.71 -3.06 -27.39
C GLU A 402 -2.56 -4.23 -26.86
N GLY A 403 -3.36 -4.82 -27.75
CA GLY A 403 -4.37 -5.82 -27.45
C GLY A 403 -3.84 -7.24 -27.52
N TRP A 404 -2.87 -7.58 -26.67
CA TRP A 404 -2.31 -8.94 -26.63
C TRP A 404 -2.27 -9.48 -25.20
N LEU A 405 -2.11 -10.79 -25.07
CA LEU A 405 -1.79 -11.44 -23.80
C LEU A 405 -0.76 -12.56 -23.96
N ALA A 406 0.04 -12.73 -22.90
CA ALA A 406 0.82 -13.93 -22.69
C ALA A 406 0.53 -14.49 -21.30
N PHE A 407 0.54 -15.80 -21.14
CA PHE A 407 0.26 -16.43 -19.86
C PHE A 407 1.01 -17.75 -19.66
N SER A 408 1.26 -18.08 -18.40
CA SER A 408 1.90 -19.33 -18.01
C SER A 408 0.91 -20.47 -17.79
N ALA A 409 1.41 -21.70 -17.80
CA ALA A 409 0.69 -22.82 -17.23
C ALA A 409 0.36 -22.54 -15.76
N PRO A 410 -0.78 -23.05 -15.25
CA PRO A 410 -1.14 -22.86 -13.86
C PRO A 410 -0.16 -23.62 -12.95
N ARG A 411 0.21 -23.02 -11.84
CA ARG A 411 1.04 -23.63 -10.79
C ARG A 411 0.37 -23.50 -9.42
N VAL A 412 0.73 -24.36 -8.47
CA VAL A 412 0.37 -24.20 -7.06
C VAL A 412 1.66 -24.10 -6.26
N PRO A 413 1.96 -22.94 -5.64
CA PRO A 413 3.27 -22.68 -5.06
C PRO A 413 3.55 -23.60 -3.87
N VAL A 414 4.81 -24.04 -3.77
CA VAL A 414 5.33 -24.69 -2.55
C VAL A 414 5.82 -23.58 -1.63
N LEU A 415 5.01 -23.30 -0.61
CA LEU A 415 5.20 -22.16 0.28
C LEU A 415 6.12 -22.51 1.46
N SER A 416 7.11 -21.66 1.71
CA SER A 416 7.94 -21.64 2.92
C SER A 416 7.68 -20.38 3.75
N SER A 417 8.01 -20.38 5.04
CA SER A 417 7.89 -19.19 5.88
C SER A 417 8.90 -18.11 5.46
N LEU A 418 8.50 -16.84 5.47
CA LEU A 418 9.46 -15.74 5.34
C LEU A 418 10.39 -15.69 6.55
N THR A 419 9.90 -15.96 7.75
CA THR A 419 10.69 -15.95 8.99
C THR A 419 11.89 -16.88 8.90
N ASP A 420 11.71 -18.09 8.37
CA ASP A 420 12.78 -19.09 8.20
C ASP A 420 13.88 -18.62 7.24
N LEU A 421 13.54 -17.71 6.31
CA LEU A 421 14.46 -17.23 5.29
C LEU A 421 15.27 -16.01 5.74
N VAL A 422 14.63 -15.07 6.45
CA VAL A 422 15.21 -13.73 6.72
C VAL A 422 15.55 -13.47 8.19
N SER A 423 15.21 -14.37 9.11
CA SER A 423 15.42 -14.20 10.54
C SER A 423 16.02 -15.47 11.17
N PRO A 424 16.88 -15.36 12.20
CA PRO A 424 17.42 -14.13 12.82
C PRO A 424 18.76 -13.67 12.23
N THR A 425 19.39 -14.49 11.39
CA THR A 425 20.82 -14.38 11.09
C THR A 425 21.18 -13.48 9.90
N PRO A 426 20.59 -13.66 8.70
CA PRO A 426 21.10 -12.98 7.51
C PRO A 426 20.90 -11.46 7.60
N PRO A 427 21.86 -10.66 7.12
CA PRO A 427 21.67 -9.21 7.05
C PRO A 427 20.61 -8.86 6.01
N VAL A 428 19.63 -8.07 6.42
CA VAL A 428 18.54 -7.64 5.53
C VAL A 428 18.58 -6.13 5.35
N PHE A 429 18.40 -5.69 4.11
CA PHE A 429 18.05 -4.31 3.83
C PHE A 429 16.55 -4.13 4.03
N LEU A 430 16.18 -3.60 5.20
CA LEU A 430 14.82 -3.14 5.48
C LEU A 430 14.63 -1.73 4.92
N ASP A 431 13.78 -1.59 3.92
CA ASP A 431 13.33 -0.26 3.49
C ASP A 431 12.58 0.43 4.65
N TRP A 432 12.71 1.76 4.74
CA TRP A 432 12.25 2.51 5.93
C TRP A 432 10.78 2.27 6.32
N PRO A 433 9.81 2.03 5.40
CA PRO A 433 8.41 1.82 5.80
C PRO A 433 8.15 0.46 6.46
N VAL A 434 9.02 -0.53 6.26
CA VAL A 434 8.77 -1.91 6.69
C VAL A 434 9.42 -2.26 8.03
N GLY A 435 10.30 -1.41 8.56
CA GLY A 435 11.08 -1.74 9.76
C GLY A 435 10.25 -2.12 11.00
N PHE A 436 9.11 -1.48 11.22
CA PHE A 436 8.27 -1.73 12.40
C PHE A 436 7.60 -3.11 12.40
N VAL A 437 7.27 -3.64 11.22
CA VAL A 437 6.47 -4.87 11.09
C VAL A 437 7.32 -6.14 10.95
N HIS A 438 8.65 -6.00 11.01
CA HIS A 438 9.61 -7.09 10.94
C HIS A 438 10.59 -7.08 12.15
N PRO A 439 10.09 -7.18 13.39
CA PRO A 439 10.90 -6.96 14.59
C PRO A 439 12.01 -8.01 14.82
N CYS A 440 11.87 -9.22 14.26
CA CYS A 440 12.87 -10.28 14.36
C CYS A 440 13.95 -10.22 13.26
N VAL A 441 13.79 -9.34 12.26
CA VAL A 441 14.71 -9.26 11.13
C VAL A 441 15.87 -8.35 11.50
N ARG A 442 17.09 -8.83 11.26
CA ARG A 442 18.31 -8.07 11.55
C ARG A 442 18.67 -7.16 10.37
N PRO A 443 18.70 -5.83 10.54
CA PRO A 443 19.25 -4.93 9.52
C PRO A 443 20.73 -5.20 9.27
N PHE A 444 21.20 -4.96 8.04
CA PHE A 444 22.65 -4.98 7.76
C PHE A 444 23.38 -3.94 8.63
N ALA A 445 24.57 -4.29 9.11
CA ALA A 445 25.34 -3.41 9.98
C ALA A 445 26.25 -2.45 9.18
N ILE A 446 26.54 -1.28 9.76
CA ILE A 446 27.62 -0.40 9.31
C ILE A 446 28.60 -0.26 10.48
N ARG A 447 29.86 -0.64 10.27
CA ARG A 447 30.93 -0.57 11.29
C ARG A 447 32.17 0.06 10.68
N ASN A 448 32.76 1.04 11.39
CA ASN A 448 33.97 1.76 10.95
C ASN A 448 33.85 2.36 9.52
N GLY A 449 32.65 2.79 9.12
CA GLY A 449 32.36 3.34 7.79
C GLY A 449 32.18 2.29 6.67
N ILE A 450 32.20 0.99 6.98
CA ILE A 450 32.01 -0.10 6.02
C ILE A 450 30.67 -0.78 6.30
N ALA A 451 29.85 -0.94 5.25
CA ALA A 451 28.57 -1.61 5.31
C ALA A 451 28.71 -3.12 5.06
N GLU A 452 27.96 -3.92 5.81
CA GLU A 452 27.72 -5.33 5.55
C GLU A 452 26.82 -5.48 4.30
N VAL A 453 27.18 -6.37 3.38
CA VAL A 453 26.36 -6.61 2.18
C VAL A 453 25.11 -7.42 2.60
N PRO A 454 23.90 -6.89 2.40
CA PRO A 454 22.66 -7.61 2.74
C PRO A 454 22.47 -8.82 1.81
N GLN A 455 21.85 -9.88 2.32
CA GLN A 455 21.45 -11.06 1.52
C GLN A 455 20.02 -10.93 0.99
N TYR A 456 19.18 -10.18 1.69
CA TYR A 456 17.80 -9.94 1.32
C TYR A 456 17.47 -8.45 1.41
N ARG A 457 16.43 -8.04 0.70
CA ARG A 457 15.81 -6.72 0.85
C ARG A 457 14.30 -6.88 0.97
N LEU A 458 13.71 -6.21 1.93
CA LEU A 458 12.26 -6.14 2.12
C LEU A 458 11.78 -4.74 1.73
N LEU A 459 10.87 -4.68 0.76
CA LEU A 459 10.21 -3.46 0.32
C LEU A 459 8.73 -3.47 0.75
N PRO A 460 8.13 -2.30 0.99
CA PRO A 460 6.69 -2.20 1.23
C PRO A 460 5.92 -2.38 -0.09
N ASN A 461 4.60 -2.16 -0.04
CA ASN A 461 3.73 -2.12 -1.22
C ASN A 461 4.24 -1.15 -2.32
N GLU A 462 3.73 -1.30 -3.54
CA GLU A 462 4.25 -0.62 -4.74
C GLU A 462 4.38 0.91 -4.55
N LEU A 463 3.34 1.56 -4.02
CA LEU A 463 3.32 3.01 -3.79
C LEU A 463 4.44 3.46 -2.84
N LEU A 464 4.62 2.77 -1.71
CA LEU A 464 5.64 3.14 -0.72
C LEU A 464 7.04 2.71 -1.15
N ALA A 465 7.16 1.70 -2.00
CA ALA A 465 8.43 1.23 -2.50
C ALA A 465 9.10 2.32 -3.34
N ASP A 466 8.33 3.07 -4.13
CA ASP A 466 8.88 4.17 -4.94
C ASP A 466 9.38 5.33 -4.08
N TYR A 467 8.64 5.71 -3.04
CA TYR A 467 9.14 6.68 -2.05
C TYR A 467 10.42 6.18 -1.36
N SER A 468 10.47 4.91 -0.96
CA SER A 468 11.63 4.34 -0.30
C SER A 468 12.87 4.26 -1.19
N LYS A 469 12.70 3.93 -2.49
CA LYS A 469 13.78 3.95 -3.47
C LYS A 469 14.38 5.34 -3.62
N SER A 470 13.53 6.37 -3.76
CA SER A 470 13.99 7.75 -3.90
C SER A 470 14.73 8.24 -2.64
N TRP A 471 14.24 7.88 -1.45
CA TRP A 471 14.88 8.24 -0.18
C TRP A 471 16.24 7.56 0.01
N SER A 472 16.36 6.30 -0.41
CA SER A 472 17.56 5.48 -0.22
C SER A 472 18.45 5.47 -1.47
N SER A 473 18.22 6.38 -2.42
CA SER A 473 18.86 6.39 -3.73
C SER A 473 20.34 6.76 -3.64
N ARG A 474 21.08 6.54 -4.74
CA ARG A 474 22.49 6.95 -4.85
C ARG A 474 22.65 8.46 -4.69
N GLU A 475 21.75 9.24 -5.27
CA GLU A 475 21.75 10.70 -5.28
C GLU A 475 21.50 11.26 -3.86
N ALA A 476 20.70 10.55 -3.07
CA ALA A 476 20.49 10.85 -1.65
C ALA A 476 21.61 10.33 -0.74
N GLY A 477 22.62 9.61 -1.29
CA GLY A 477 23.70 8.98 -0.51
C GLY A 477 23.29 7.70 0.21
N GLY A 478 22.15 7.11 -0.16
CA GLY A 478 21.59 5.93 0.48
C GLY A 478 22.17 4.59 0.00
N PRO A 479 21.78 3.48 0.66
CA PRO A 479 22.38 2.16 0.43
C PRO A 479 22.23 1.59 -0.97
N ILE A 480 21.21 2.01 -1.73
CA ILE A 480 20.98 1.52 -3.09
C ILE A 480 22.17 1.88 -3.99
N GLY A 481 22.83 3.01 -3.74
CA GLY A 481 23.90 3.52 -4.58
C GLY A 481 25.13 2.63 -4.67
N TRP A 482 25.53 2.01 -3.55
CA TRP A 482 26.62 1.03 -3.55
C TRP A 482 26.11 -0.38 -3.84
N LEU A 483 24.90 -0.72 -3.41
CA LEU A 483 24.34 -2.07 -3.59
C LEU A 483 24.19 -2.43 -5.07
N GLN A 484 23.74 -1.49 -5.90
CA GLN A 484 23.58 -1.71 -7.36
C GLN A 484 24.91 -1.98 -8.10
N ILE A 485 26.03 -1.50 -7.54
CA ILE A 485 27.37 -1.75 -8.07
C ILE A 485 27.80 -3.17 -7.69
N LEU A 486 27.61 -3.54 -6.42
CA LEU A 486 28.11 -4.80 -5.86
C LEU A 486 27.24 -6.02 -6.20
N ALA A 487 25.94 -5.83 -6.41
CA ALA A 487 24.97 -6.92 -6.52
C ALA A 487 23.83 -6.61 -7.51
N THR A 488 23.19 -7.68 -7.99
CA THR A 488 21.86 -7.63 -8.61
C THR A 488 20.80 -8.00 -7.57
N GLN A 489 19.53 -7.67 -7.86
CA GLN A 489 18.40 -7.97 -6.99
C GLN A 489 17.38 -8.77 -7.81
N GLN A 490 16.93 -9.90 -7.27
CA GLN A 490 15.92 -10.74 -7.90
C GLN A 490 14.68 -10.84 -7.00
N GLU A 491 13.51 -10.51 -7.54
CA GLU A 491 12.24 -10.62 -6.79
C GLU A 491 11.85 -12.09 -6.63
N VAL A 492 11.48 -12.45 -5.40
CA VAL A 492 10.93 -13.78 -5.08
C VAL A 492 9.43 -13.64 -4.82
N PRO A 493 8.56 -14.48 -5.40
CA PRO A 493 7.13 -14.41 -5.15
C PRO A 493 6.81 -14.64 -3.68
N THR A 494 5.96 -13.78 -3.14
CA THR A 494 5.54 -13.84 -1.73
C THR A 494 4.04 -13.63 -1.60
N TYR A 495 3.48 -14.23 -0.56
CA TYR A 495 2.04 -14.41 -0.38
C TYR A 495 1.67 -14.05 1.05
N LEU A 496 0.66 -13.19 1.20
CA LEU A 496 0.10 -12.90 2.52
C LEU A 496 -0.92 -13.98 2.87
N LYS A 497 -0.76 -14.60 4.03
CA LYS A 497 -1.63 -15.67 4.53
C LYS A 497 -3.11 -15.26 4.54
N GLU A 498 -3.99 -16.15 4.07
CA GLU A 498 -5.45 -15.96 3.91
C GLU A 498 -5.87 -14.77 3.03
N ASN A 499 -4.94 -14.10 2.36
CA ASN A 499 -5.23 -12.89 1.59
C ASN A 499 -4.24 -12.75 0.43
N TRP A 500 -4.34 -13.71 -0.50
CA TRP A 500 -3.38 -13.92 -1.59
C TRP A 500 -3.18 -12.69 -2.48
N ASP A 501 -4.20 -11.84 -2.61
CA ASP A 501 -4.26 -10.74 -3.57
C ASP A 501 -3.77 -9.42 -2.96
N THR A 502 -3.44 -9.41 -1.67
CA THR A 502 -2.97 -8.20 -0.99
C THR A 502 -1.51 -7.93 -1.32
N ASP A 503 -1.27 -6.72 -1.84
CA ASP A 503 0.08 -6.17 -1.96
C ASP A 503 0.58 -5.74 -0.57
N TRP A 504 1.32 -6.65 0.04
CA TRP A 504 2.04 -6.40 1.28
C TRP A 504 3.41 -5.77 1.02
N GLY A 505 3.97 -5.95 -0.17
CA GLY A 505 5.33 -5.56 -0.50
C GLY A 505 6.09 -6.68 -1.19
N LYS A 506 7.41 -6.60 -1.14
CA LYS A 506 8.29 -7.46 -1.93
C LYS A 506 9.48 -7.96 -1.13
N LEU A 507 9.89 -9.18 -1.46
CA LEU A 507 11.17 -9.76 -1.06
C LEU A 507 12.08 -9.79 -2.28
N MET A 508 13.28 -9.21 -2.13
CA MET A 508 14.36 -9.36 -3.10
C MET A 508 15.48 -10.20 -2.49
N VAL A 509 16.00 -11.14 -3.27
CA VAL A 509 17.27 -11.81 -3.01
C VAL A 509 18.37 -10.98 -3.62
N ILE A 510 19.40 -10.68 -2.82
CA ILE A 510 20.58 -9.96 -3.26
C ILE A 510 21.61 -10.97 -3.76
N GLN A 511 22.02 -10.82 -5.02
CA GLN A 511 23.01 -11.68 -5.67
C GLN A 511 24.28 -10.88 -5.93
N PRO A 512 25.36 -11.10 -5.15
CA PRO A 512 26.63 -10.44 -5.39
C PRO A 512 27.12 -10.71 -6.82
N ARG A 513 27.60 -9.68 -7.52
CA ARG A 513 28.18 -9.84 -8.86
C ARG A 513 29.45 -10.68 -8.83
N VAL A 514 30.18 -10.64 -7.71
CA VAL A 514 31.38 -11.44 -7.44
C VAL A 514 31.15 -12.22 -6.15
N PRO A 515 30.56 -13.42 -6.18
CA PRO A 515 30.23 -14.19 -4.99
C PRO A 515 31.45 -14.59 -4.14
N ALA A 516 32.62 -14.73 -4.77
CA ALA A 516 33.87 -15.10 -4.10
C ALA A 516 34.63 -13.90 -3.47
N ALA A 517 34.06 -12.69 -3.48
CA ALA A 517 34.70 -11.52 -2.90
C ALA A 517 34.77 -11.63 -1.37
N GLU A 518 35.96 -11.40 -0.81
CA GLU A 518 36.19 -11.43 0.64
C GLU A 518 36.05 -10.05 1.28
N ALA A 519 35.75 -10.04 2.58
CA ALA A 519 35.70 -8.80 3.36
C ALA A 519 37.10 -8.19 3.50
N PRO A 520 37.24 -6.85 3.45
CA PRO A 520 38.53 -6.20 3.62
C PRO A 520 39.08 -6.40 5.04
N THR A 521 40.41 -6.55 5.16
CA THR A 521 41.09 -6.49 6.46
C THR A 521 41.30 -5.03 6.87
N LEU A 522 40.60 -4.54 7.89
CA LEU A 522 40.71 -3.16 8.35
C LEU A 522 41.97 -2.96 9.22
N LYS A 523 42.69 -1.87 8.96
CA LYS A 523 43.68 -1.30 9.89
C LYS A 523 43.07 -0.10 10.58
N THR A 524 42.84 -0.20 11.89
CA THR A 524 42.22 0.86 12.69
C THR A 524 43.26 1.52 13.60
N GLY A 525 43.10 2.82 13.85
CA GLY A 525 43.93 3.58 14.79
C GLY A 525 43.16 4.78 15.33
N THR A 526 43.70 5.42 16.36
CA THR A 526 43.09 6.58 17.00
C THR A 526 44.05 7.76 16.92
N VAL A 527 43.51 8.94 16.60
CA VAL A 527 44.26 10.20 16.55
C VAL A 527 43.46 11.26 17.29
N VAL A 528 44.12 12.03 18.16
CA VAL A 528 43.51 13.19 18.83
C VAL A 528 43.49 14.37 17.87
N ARG A 529 42.33 15.00 17.70
CA ARG A 529 42.12 16.18 16.85
C ARG A 529 41.46 17.30 17.66
N SER A 530 41.63 18.54 17.21
CA SER A 530 40.89 19.69 17.73
C SER A 530 39.41 19.58 17.36
N GLY A 531 38.50 20.14 18.19
CA GLY A 531 37.07 20.21 17.89
C GLY A 531 36.71 21.05 16.65
N TRP A 532 37.65 21.87 16.16
CA TRP A 532 37.54 22.67 14.93
C TRP A 532 38.24 22.04 13.73
N TRP A 533 38.87 20.87 13.89
CA TRP A 533 39.56 20.20 12.81
C TRP A 533 38.55 19.62 11.80
N SER A 534 38.80 19.86 10.51
CA SER A 534 38.07 19.25 9.41
C SER A 534 39.07 18.76 8.35
N PRO A 535 38.94 17.52 7.84
CA PRO A 535 39.76 17.02 6.75
C PRO A 535 39.29 17.54 5.37
N GLY A 536 38.31 18.45 5.33
CA GLY A 536 37.65 18.92 4.12
C GLY A 536 36.21 18.44 4.03
N PRO A 537 35.42 18.96 3.07
CA PRO A 537 34.02 18.59 2.91
C PRO A 537 33.86 17.16 2.38
N LEU A 538 32.75 16.52 2.74
CA LEU A 538 32.32 15.27 2.10
C LEU A 538 31.85 15.55 0.67
N ARG A 539 32.14 14.62 -0.25
CA ARG A 539 31.63 14.69 -1.62
C ARG A 539 30.10 14.57 -1.62
N SER A 540 29.40 15.62 -2.05
CA SER A 540 27.94 15.63 -2.24
C SER A 540 27.59 16.28 -3.60
N GLY A 541 26.61 15.71 -4.31
CA GLY A 541 25.96 16.20 -5.55
C GLY A 541 26.74 17.09 -6.54
N GLY A 542 27.01 16.58 -7.75
CA GLY A 542 27.26 17.43 -8.93
C GLY A 542 28.64 18.07 -9.09
N GLN A 543 29.57 17.91 -8.16
CA GLN A 543 30.98 18.25 -8.40
C GLN A 543 31.62 17.17 -9.31
N ALA A 544 31.53 17.37 -10.62
CA ALA A 544 32.49 16.79 -11.54
C ALA A 544 33.84 17.47 -11.26
N ALA A 545 34.70 16.82 -10.48
CA ALA A 545 36.11 17.20 -10.50
C ALA A 545 36.64 16.77 -11.86
N GLU A 546 37.11 17.73 -12.65
CA GLU A 546 38.20 17.46 -13.58
C GLU A 546 39.21 16.60 -12.83
N ILE A 547 39.57 15.47 -13.41
CA ILE A 547 40.73 14.67 -12.98
C ILE A 547 41.95 15.56 -13.29
N SER A 548 42.19 16.57 -12.46
CA SER A 548 43.39 17.37 -12.47
C SER A 548 44.39 16.67 -11.57
N GLN A 549 45.22 15.87 -12.22
CA GLN A 549 46.63 15.66 -11.88
C GLN A 549 46.96 15.37 -10.41
N LEU A 550 46.74 14.12 -9.98
CA LEU A 550 47.66 13.44 -9.07
C LEU A 550 48.07 12.10 -9.69
N GLY A 551 48.73 12.23 -10.84
CA GLY A 551 49.65 11.24 -11.40
C GLY A 551 51.01 11.90 -11.54
N ARG A 552 51.76 11.96 -10.44
CA ARG A 552 53.22 11.93 -10.39
C ARG A 552 53.62 11.02 -9.26
#